data_AF-A0A1I7KC14-F1
#
_entry.id   AF-A0A1I7KC14-F1
#
_cell.length_a   1.000
_cell.length_b   1.000
_cell.length_c   1.000
_cell.angle_alpha   90.00
_cell.angle_beta   90.00
_cell.angle_gamma   90.00
#
_symmetry.space_group_name_H-M   'P 1'
#
loop_
_entity.id
_entity.type
_entity.pdbx_description
1 polymer ?
#
loop_
_entity_poly.entity_id
_entity_poly.type
_entity_poly.pdbx_seq_one_letter_code
_entity_poly.pdbx_strand_id
1 'polypeptide(L)'
;MTYYRIQEASRNPQELLDPSNWRSTVWDGFDERRGVSCCRTLRGLERYFQSRGADMNDVVVVALEGEESEDEDFDADEGAVLVLPTEIVWVRRPQEVGILTFAGRPLAEMLAEIAQDIGKEAWLGYGEASVKDELRIRYGLTQPLIEYNYGPVDWEDVIGQVDEVMGWAE
;
A
#
# COMPACT_ATOMS: atom_id res chain seq x y z
N MET A 1 6.84 -11.47 -13.99
CA MET A 1 5.88 -11.29 -12.88
C MET A 1 6.17 -9.94 -12.27
N THR A 2 5.15 -9.16 -11.89
CA THR A 2 5.34 -7.84 -11.27
C THR A 2 5.26 -7.95 -9.75
N TYR A 3 6.23 -7.36 -9.07
CA TYR A 3 6.32 -7.28 -7.61
C TYR A 3 6.30 -5.82 -7.18
N TYR A 4 5.94 -5.57 -5.93
CA TYR A 4 5.74 -4.23 -5.40
C TYR A 4 6.59 -4.04 -4.15
N ARG A 5 7.34 -2.94 -4.11
CA ARG A 5 8.14 -2.55 -2.95
C ARG A 5 7.79 -1.13 -2.57
N ILE A 6 7.88 -0.81 -1.29
CA ILE A 6 7.87 0.56 -0.81
C ILE A 6 9.28 0.98 -0.37
N GLN A 7 9.64 2.24 -0.62
CA GLN A 7 10.91 2.80 -0.17
C GLN A 7 10.79 4.31 0.01
N GLU A 8 11.79 4.92 0.67
CA GLU A 8 11.93 6.37 0.75
C GLU A 8 11.92 7.02 -0.64
N ALA A 9 11.15 8.09 -0.80
CA ALA A 9 11.00 8.83 -2.05
C ALA A 9 12.30 9.49 -2.52
N SER A 10 13.22 9.79 -1.58
CA SER A 10 14.55 10.33 -1.86
C SER A 10 15.51 9.31 -2.49
N ARG A 11 15.26 8.01 -2.30
CA ARG A 11 16.15 6.95 -2.80
C ARG A 11 15.93 6.76 -4.30
N ASN A 12 17.04 6.71 -5.06
CA ASN A 12 16.98 6.45 -6.50
C ASN A 12 16.48 5.02 -6.78
N PRO A 13 15.32 4.83 -7.42
CA PRO A 13 14.79 3.50 -7.69
C PRO A 13 15.70 2.65 -8.56
N GLN A 14 16.50 3.26 -9.45
CA GLN A 14 17.41 2.54 -10.35
C GLN A 14 18.48 1.73 -9.62
N GLU A 15 18.79 2.07 -8.36
CA GLU A 15 19.70 1.29 -7.52
C GLU A 15 19.20 -0.12 -7.25
N LEU A 16 17.89 -0.37 -7.35
CA LEU A 16 17.28 -1.69 -7.18
C LEU A 16 17.67 -2.65 -8.30
N LEU A 17 18.09 -2.15 -9.47
CA LEU A 17 18.51 -2.97 -10.61
C LEU A 17 19.99 -3.36 -10.55
N ASP A 18 20.77 -2.77 -9.64
CA ASP A 18 22.18 -3.10 -9.46
C ASP A 18 22.31 -4.34 -8.56
N PRO A 19 22.81 -5.49 -9.07
CA PRO A 19 22.95 -6.71 -8.27
C PRO A 19 23.85 -6.55 -7.04
N SER A 20 24.75 -5.57 -7.02
CA SER A 20 25.58 -5.30 -5.84
C SER A 20 24.78 -4.78 -4.63
N ASN A 21 23.58 -4.22 -4.89
CA ASN A 21 22.64 -3.72 -3.89
C ASN A 21 21.58 -4.75 -3.47
N TRP A 22 21.58 -5.96 -4.01
CA TRP A 22 20.60 -7.01 -3.69
C TRP A 22 20.94 -7.72 -2.38
N ARG A 23 20.87 -6.97 -1.29
CA ARG A 23 21.18 -7.45 0.06
C ARG A 23 20.02 -7.11 0.98
N SER A 24 19.48 -8.13 1.64
CA SER A 24 18.56 -7.99 2.77
C SER A 24 19.27 -8.54 4.01
N THR A 25 19.36 -7.75 5.06
CA THR A 25 20.10 -8.10 6.28
C THR A 25 19.23 -7.91 7.52
N VAL A 26 19.31 -8.84 8.46
CA VAL A 26 18.78 -8.62 9.81
C VAL A 26 19.53 -7.51 10.54
N TRP A 27 18.81 -6.80 11.41
CA TRP A 27 19.32 -5.63 12.15
C TRP A 27 20.55 -5.93 13.04
N ASP A 28 20.76 -7.20 13.42
CA ASP A 28 21.88 -7.67 14.26
C ASP A 28 22.93 -8.55 13.52
N GLY A 29 22.84 -8.62 12.18
CA GLY A 29 24.03 -8.60 11.32
C GLY A 29 24.85 -9.87 11.12
N PHE A 30 24.23 -11.05 10.98
CA PHE A 30 24.96 -12.26 10.53
C PHE A 30 24.29 -13.05 9.39
N ASP A 31 23.05 -12.74 9.03
CA ASP A 31 22.33 -13.38 7.92
C ASP A 31 22.09 -12.34 6.81
N GLU A 32 22.72 -12.56 5.66
CA GLU A 32 22.55 -11.77 4.44
C GLU A 32 21.84 -12.64 3.41
N ARG A 33 20.67 -12.18 2.99
CA ARG A 33 19.85 -12.85 1.96
C ARG A 33 19.90 -12.05 0.68
N ARG A 34 20.02 -12.78 -0.43
CA ARG A 34 20.13 -12.18 -1.75
C ARG A 34 18.76 -11.78 -2.26
N GLY A 35 18.64 -10.53 -2.69
CA GLY A 35 17.43 -9.98 -3.31
C GLY A 35 16.91 -8.75 -2.57
N VAL A 36 15.91 -8.12 -3.18
CA VAL A 36 15.20 -6.98 -2.60
C VAL A 36 13.83 -7.44 -2.10
N SER A 37 13.52 -7.10 -0.85
CA SER A 37 12.23 -7.39 -0.25
C SER A 37 11.09 -6.66 -0.98
N CYS A 38 10.07 -7.42 -1.40
CA CYS A 38 8.89 -6.98 -2.14
C CYS A 38 7.65 -7.77 -1.68
N CYS A 39 6.47 -7.41 -2.20
CA CYS A 39 5.24 -8.18 -2.11
C CYS A 39 4.73 -8.53 -3.52
N ARG A 40 4.02 -9.65 -3.65
CA ARG A 40 3.45 -10.11 -4.94
C ARG A 40 2.23 -9.30 -5.39
N THR A 41 1.56 -8.59 -4.47
CA THR A 41 0.37 -7.79 -4.74
C THR A 41 0.42 -6.47 -3.97
N LEU A 42 -0.24 -5.43 -4.49
CA LEU A 42 -0.38 -4.14 -3.79
C LEU A 42 -1.08 -4.30 -2.43
N ARG A 43 -2.10 -5.15 -2.35
CA ARG A 43 -2.78 -5.47 -1.09
C ARG A 43 -1.89 -6.21 -0.09
N GLY A 44 -0.96 -7.03 -0.58
CA GLY A 44 0.10 -7.62 0.24
C GLY A 44 1.04 -6.56 0.79
N LEU A 45 1.47 -5.62 -0.07
CA LEU A 45 2.32 -4.50 0.31
C LEU A 45 1.65 -3.60 1.35
N GLU A 46 0.36 -3.30 1.18
CA GLU A 46 -0.42 -2.51 2.13
C GLU A 46 -0.45 -3.17 3.52
N ARG A 47 -0.72 -4.47 3.61
CA ARG A 47 -0.71 -5.22 4.88
C ARG A 47 0.67 -5.27 5.51
N TYR A 48 1.69 -5.56 4.71
CA TYR A 48 3.08 -5.59 5.15
C TYR A 48 3.52 -4.23 5.72
N PHE A 49 3.04 -3.13 5.14
CA PHE A 49 3.37 -1.80 5.61
C PHE A 49 2.65 -1.41 6.93
N GLN A 50 1.40 -1.86 7.11
CA GLN A 50 0.64 -1.60 8.34
C GLN A 50 1.27 -2.20 9.58
N SER A 51 1.82 -3.42 9.49
CA SER A 51 2.49 -4.06 10.62
C SER A 51 3.71 -3.25 11.11
N ARG A 52 4.26 -2.39 10.25
CA ARG A 52 5.46 -1.59 10.51
C ARG A 52 5.18 -0.15 10.98
N GLY A 53 3.94 0.34 10.88
CA GLY A 53 3.55 1.69 11.35
C GLY A 53 4.32 2.84 10.69
N ALA A 54 4.78 2.66 9.44
CA ALA A 54 5.64 3.61 8.75
C ALA A 54 4.87 4.84 8.22
N ASP A 55 5.57 5.97 8.11
CA ASP A 55 5.01 7.22 7.57
C ASP A 55 4.88 7.12 6.04
N MET A 56 3.69 7.40 5.51
CA MET A 56 3.39 7.33 4.08
C MET A 56 3.78 8.60 3.30
N ASN A 57 4.10 9.69 3.99
CA ASN A 57 4.29 10.99 3.33
C ASN A 57 5.58 11.05 2.49
N ASP A 58 6.62 10.32 2.88
CA ASP A 58 7.95 10.38 2.27
C ASP A 58 8.36 9.08 1.56
N VAL A 59 7.39 8.28 1.13
CA VAL A 59 7.63 7.00 0.46
C VAL A 59 7.00 6.92 -0.92
N VAL A 60 7.55 6.04 -1.75
CA VAL A 60 7.01 5.66 -3.06
C VAL A 60 6.87 4.15 -3.16
N VAL A 61 5.87 3.72 -3.91
CA VAL A 61 5.72 2.35 -4.37
C VAL A 61 6.44 2.19 -5.69
N VAL A 62 7.26 1.15 -5.78
CA VAL A 62 7.99 0.76 -6.98
C VAL A 62 7.44 -0.58 -7.44
N ALA A 63 6.94 -0.63 -8.68
CA ALA A 63 6.64 -1.89 -9.34
C ALA A 63 7.86 -2.37 -10.13
N LEU A 64 8.20 -3.63 -9.94
CA LEU A 64 9.41 -4.26 -10.44
C LEU A 64 9.07 -5.54 -11.19
N GLU A 65 9.75 -5.80 -12.31
CA GLU A 65 9.84 -7.16 -12.84
C GLU A 65 11.12 -7.81 -12.36
N GLY A 66 11.09 -9.13 -12.21
CA GLY A 66 12.24 -9.94 -11.84
C GLY A 66 11.85 -11.38 -11.56
N GLU A 67 12.84 -12.14 -11.08
CA GLU A 67 12.66 -13.50 -10.59
C GLU A 67 12.70 -13.49 -9.06
N GLU A 68 11.97 -14.41 -8.42
CA GLU A 68 12.13 -14.60 -6.97
C GLU A 68 13.51 -15.19 -6.69
N SER A 69 14.13 -14.74 -5.61
CA SER A 69 15.36 -15.33 -5.11
C SER A 69 15.12 -16.76 -4.63
N GLU A 70 16.18 -17.56 -4.60
CA GLU A 70 16.16 -18.86 -3.92
C GLU A 70 16.12 -18.70 -2.39
N ASP A 71 16.52 -17.52 -1.89
CA ASP A 71 16.43 -17.17 -0.47
C ASP A 71 15.01 -16.74 -0.09
N GLU A 72 14.59 -17.11 1.12
CA GLU A 72 13.31 -16.68 1.70
C GLU A 72 13.44 -15.29 2.32
N ASP A 73 12.41 -14.44 2.29
CA ASP A 73 12.46 -13.15 3.00
C ASP A 73 12.39 -13.34 4.53
N PHE A 74 12.93 -12.40 5.31
CA PHE A 74 12.84 -12.45 6.77
C PHE A 74 11.40 -12.34 7.26
N ASP A 75 10.55 -11.67 6.48
CA ASP A 75 9.14 -11.46 6.78
C ASP A 75 8.23 -12.25 5.80
N ALA A 76 8.68 -13.43 5.38
CA ALA A 76 7.92 -14.27 4.45
C ALA A 76 6.55 -14.70 5.02
N ASP A 77 6.43 -14.80 6.34
CA ASP A 77 5.17 -15.04 7.06
C ASP A 77 4.20 -13.86 6.98
N GLU A 78 4.69 -12.64 6.74
CA GLU A 78 3.90 -11.45 6.44
C GLU A 78 3.65 -11.27 4.92
N GLY A 79 4.11 -12.22 4.10
CA GLY A 79 3.91 -12.23 2.65
C GLY A 79 4.97 -11.48 1.86
N ALA A 80 6.08 -11.10 2.49
CA ALA A 80 7.25 -10.56 1.80
C ALA A 80 7.97 -11.65 0.99
N VAL A 81 8.63 -11.23 -0.09
CA VAL A 81 9.43 -12.08 -0.97
C VAL A 81 10.70 -11.37 -1.37
N LEU A 82 11.78 -12.12 -1.56
CA LEU A 82 13.01 -11.59 -2.14
C LEU A 82 12.94 -11.71 -3.66
N VAL A 83 13.19 -10.59 -4.34
CA VAL A 83 13.18 -10.50 -5.80
C VAL A 83 14.57 -10.11 -6.30
N LEU A 84 14.96 -10.62 -7.45
CA LEU A 84 16.12 -10.25 -8.24
C LEU A 84 15.63 -9.37 -9.41
N PRO A 85 15.53 -8.05 -9.23
CA PRO A 85 14.82 -7.18 -10.17
C PRO A 85 15.60 -7.02 -11.48
N THR A 86 14.89 -7.10 -12.59
CA THR A 86 15.43 -6.88 -13.93
C THR A 86 14.94 -5.57 -14.54
N GLU A 87 13.80 -5.06 -14.08
CA GLU A 87 13.18 -3.86 -14.63
C GLU A 87 12.34 -3.12 -13.58
N ILE A 88 12.32 -1.79 -13.68
CA ILE A 88 11.36 -0.95 -12.98
C ILE A 88 10.22 -0.64 -13.94
N VAL A 89 9.02 -1.12 -13.63
CA VAL A 89 7.81 -0.91 -14.44
C VAL A 89 7.28 0.50 -14.23
N TRP A 90 7.18 0.93 -12.97
CA TRP A 90 6.78 2.29 -12.61
C TRP A 90 7.17 2.64 -11.17
N VAL A 91 7.15 3.93 -10.86
CA VAL A 91 7.32 4.50 -9.53
C VAL A 91 6.18 5.48 -9.30
N ARG A 92 5.41 5.30 -8.23
CA ARG A 92 4.23 6.09 -7.90
C ARG A 92 4.11 6.29 -6.40
N ARG A 93 3.42 7.33 -5.97
CA ARG A 93 3.05 7.49 -4.57
C ARG A 93 2.00 6.44 -4.15
N PRO A 94 1.95 6.02 -2.87
CA PRO A 94 0.97 5.04 -2.40
C PRO A 94 -0.47 5.36 -2.81
N GLN A 95 -0.89 6.62 -2.69
CA GLN A 95 -2.22 7.07 -3.08
C GLN A 95 -2.52 6.93 -4.59
N GLU A 96 -1.51 6.99 -5.46
CA GLU A 96 -1.67 6.89 -6.92
C GLU A 96 -1.88 5.43 -7.36
N VAL A 97 -1.82 4.48 -6.40
CA VAL A 97 -2.00 3.04 -6.61
C VAL A 97 -2.97 2.44 -5.60
N GLY A 98 -3.82 3.28 -5.00
CA GLY A 98 -4.90 2.85 -4.11
C GLY A 98 -4.46 2.47 -2.69
N ILE A 99 -3.18 2.62 -2.31
CA ILE A 99 -2.73 2.38 -0.94
C ILE A 99 -2.97 3.65 -0.12
N LEU A 100 -4.10 3.69 0.58
CA LEU A 100 -4.57 4.82 1.35
C LEU A 100 -4.82 4.37 2.79
N THR A 101 -3.98 4.79 3.75
CA THR A 101 -4.18 4.41 5.16
C THR A 101 -4.32 5.61 6.06
N PHE A 102 -5.35 5.65 6.90
CA PHE A 102 -5.55 6.67 7.93
C PHE A 102 -5.39 6.09 9.34
N ALA A 103 -4.62 6.78 10.19
CA ALA A 103 -4.33 6.35 11.56
C ALA A 103 -3.84 4.87 11.65
N GLY A 104 -3.07 4.42 10.64
CA GLY A 104 -2.55 3.05 10.56
C GLY A 104 -3.54 1.99 10.05
N ARG A 105 -4.73 2.38 9.57
CA ARG A 105 -5.74 1.47 9.01
C ARG A 105 -6.00 1.77 7.53
N PRO A 106 -6.32 0.79 6.66
CA PRO A 106 -6.82 1.08 5.32
C PRO A 106 -8.03 2.00 5.37
N LEU A 107 -8.03 3.03 4.52
CA LEU A 107 -9.18 3.89 4.34
C LEU A 107 -10.39 3.07 3.85
N ALA A 108 -10.18 2.13 2.94
CA ALA A 108 -11.24 1.25 2.45
C ALA A 108 -11.87 0.40 3.57
N GLU A 109 -11.10 -0.10 4.54
CA GLU A 109 -11.67 -0.84 5.69
C GLU A 109 -12.46 0.08 6.62
N MET A 110 -11.96 1.28 6.90
CA MET A 110 -12.70 2.27 7.68
C MET A 110 -14.02 2.65 6.98
N LEU A 111 -14.00 2.79 5.66
CA LEU A 111 -15.19 3.08 4.88
C LEU A 111 -16.12 1.87 4.74
N ALA A 112 -15.61 0.64 4.77
CA ALA A 112 -16.42 -0.57 4.80
C ALA A 112 -17.27 -0.65 6.08
N GLU A 113 -16.77 -0.18 7.23
CA GLU A 113 -17.59 -0.05 8.45
C GLU A 113 -18.78 0.91 8.22
N ILE A 114 -18.54 2.01 7.52
CA ILE A 114 -19.58 2.99 7.16
C ILE A 114 -20.58 2.36 6.21
N ALA A 115 -20.10 1.73 5.15
CA ALA A 115 -20.90 1.04 4.15
C ALA A 115 -21.76 -0.06 4.78
N GLN A 116 -21.21 -0.83 5.73
CA GLN A 116 -21.91 -1.86 6.47
C GLN A 116 -23.09 -1.29 7.26
N ASP A 117 -22.90 -0.14 7.92
CA ASP A 117 -23.94 0.49 8.73
C ASP A 117 -25.09 1.06 7.88
N ILE A 118 -24.77 1.68 6.73
CA ILE A 118 -25.76 2.35 5.88
C ILE A 118 -26.39 1.41 4.84
N GLY A 119 -25.75 0.28 4.54
CA GLY A 119 -26.17 -0.70 3.56
C GLY A 119 -25.80 -0.35 2.10
N LYS A 120 -25.75 -1.38 1.24
CA LYS A 120 -25.30 -1.30 -0.16
C LYS A 120 -26.03 -0.24 -0.98
N GLU A 121 -27.37 -0.19 -0.88
CA GLU A 121 -28.16 0.76 -1.67
C GLU A 121 -27.83 2.22 -1.34
N ALA A 122 -27.60 2.53 -0.06
CA ALA A 122 -27.20 3.87 0.36
C ALA A 122 -25.75 4.16 -0.07
N TRP A 123 -24.86 3.18 0.07
CA TRP A 123 -23.45 3.29 -0.32
C TRP A 123 -23.26 3.58 -1.82
N LEU A 124 -24.05 2.95 -2.70
CA LEU A 124 -24.00 3.22 -4.15
C LEU A 124 -24.36 4.67 -4.52
N GLY A 125 -25.05 5.40 -3.62
CA GLY A 125 -25.35 6.82 -3.77
C GLY A 125 -24.34 7.75 -3.08
N TYR A 126 -23.31 7.23 -2.41
CA TYR A 126 -22.31 8.03 -1.71
C TYR A 126 -21.28 8.60 -2.69
N GLY A 127 -21.32 9.91 -2.88
CA GLY A 127 -20.23 10.65 -3.51
C GLY A 127 -19.14 11.05 -2.52
N GLU A 128 -18.03 11.56 -3.04
CA GLU A 128 -16.87 12.07 -2.28
C GLU A 128 -17.27 12.93 -1.07
N ALA A 129 -18.20 13.88 -1.23
CA ALA A 129 -18.60 14.79 -0.17
C ALA A 129 -19.22 14.04 1.04
N SER A 130 -20.09 13.07 0.78
CA SER A 130 -20.73 12.27 1.83
C SER A 130 -19.72 11.38 2.55
N VAL A 131 -18.77 10.81 1.81
CA VAL A 131 -17.68 10.00 2.37
C VAL A 131 -16.81 10.85 3.30
N LYS A 132 -16.39 12.04 2.84
CA LYS A 132 -15.61 12.99 3.64
C LYS A 132 -16.36 13.42 4.91
N ASP A 133 -17.67 13.66 4.84
CA ASP A 133 -18.49 14.04 5.99
C ASP A 133 -18.64 12.90 7.01
N GLU A 134 -18.85 11.65 6.56
CA GLU A 134 -18.91 10.50 7.47
C GLU A 134 -17.57 10.25 8.17
N LEU A 135 -16.47 10.32 7.42
CA LEU A 135 -15.13 10.23 7.98
C LEU A 135 -14.92 11.31 9.06
N ARG A 136 -15.39 12.53 8.80
CA ARG A 136 -15.35 13.63 9.77
C ARG A 136 -16.17 13.35 11.02
N ILE A 137 -17.40 12.90 10.85
CA ILE A 137 -18.33 12.67 11.97
C ILE A 137 -17.86 11.52 12.85
N ARG A 138 -17.46 10.40 12.23
CA ARG A 138 -17.15 9.15 12.94
C ARG A 138 -15.75 9.13 13.52
N TYR A 139 -14.78 9.66 12.78
CA TYR A 139 -13.36 9.56 13.14
C TYR A 139 -12.71 10.93 13.43
N GLY A 140 -13.49 12.02 13.44
CA GLY A 140 -12.98 13.37 13.71
C GLY A 140 -12.08 13.93 12.60
N LEU A 141 -12.12 13.32 11.41
CA LEU A 141 -11.29 13.68 10.27
C LEU A 141 -11.69 15.02 9.67
N THR A 142 -10.80 16.02 9.70
CA THR A 142 -11.08 17.27 8.99
C THR A 142 -10.69 17.12 7.51
N GLN A 143 -11.49 17.67 6.59
CA GLN A 143 -11.20 17.67 5.14
C GLN A 143 -9.76 18.10 4.80
N PRO A 144 -9.16 19.12 5.44
CA PRO A 144 -7.77 19.49 5.18
C PRO A 144 -6.78 18.37 5.52
N LEU A 145 -7.08 17.51 6.50
CA LEU A 145 -6.17 16.46 6.96
C LEU A 145 -6.14 15.26 6.01
N ILE A 146 -7.27 14.96 5.36
CA ILE A 146 -7.34 13.94 4.30
C ILE A 146 -6.55 14.42 3.09
N GLU A 147 -6.81 15.63 2.60
CA GLU A 147 -6.10 16.15 1.41
C GLU A 147 -4.61 16.42 1.68
N TYR A 148 -4.24 16.81 2.90
CA TYR A 148 -2.83 16.99 3.29
C TYR A 148 -2.06 15.67 3.34
N ASN A 149 -2.67 14.59 3.85
CA ASN A 149 -1.99 13.30 3.96
C ASN A 149 -1.99 12.49 2.66
N TYR A 150 -2.97 12.68 1.77
CA TYR A 150 -3.11 11.85 0.56
C TYR A 150 -2.97 12.61 -0.76
N GLY A 151 -2.97 13.95 -0.76
CA GLY A 151 -3.09 14.72 -2.00
C GLY A 151 -4.46 14.49 -2.66
N PRO A 152 -4.59 14.66 -3.99
CA PRO A 152 -5.84 14.32 -4.68
C PRO A 152 -6.10 12.82 -4.58
N VAL A 153 -7.20 12.45 -3.92
CA VAL A 153 -7.65 11.06 -3.75
C VAL A 153 -8.57 10.70 -4.92
N ASP A 154 -8.32 9.55 -5.54
CA ASP A 154 -9.26 8.94 -6.48
C ASP A 154 -10.38 8.23 -5.71
N TRP A 155 -11.49 8.93 -5.49
CA TRP A 155 -12.60 8.39 -4.71
C TRP A 155 -13.36 7.28 -5.43
N GLU A 156 -13.29 7.18 -6.76
CA GLU A 156 -13.90 6.05 -7.49
C GLU A 156 -13.13 4.77 -7.18
N ASP A 157 -11.79 4.82 -7.18
CA ASP A 157 -10.95 3.69 -6.78
C ASP A 157 -11.21 3.28 -5.33
N VAL A 158 -11.24 4.25 -4.40
CA VAL A 158 -11.54 4.00 -2.98
C VAL A 158 -12.89 3.31 -2.80
N ILE A 159 -13.94 3.78 -3.49
CA ILE A 159 -15.27 3.16 -3.41
C ILE A 159 -15.23 1.73 -3.95
N GLY A 160 -14.53 1.49 -5.07
CA GLY A 160 -14.34 0.14 -5.61
C GLY A 160 -13.62 -0.81 -4.65
N GLN A 161 -12.62 -0.32 -3.91
CA GLN A 161 -11.96 -1.10 -2.87
C GLN A 161 -12.90 -1.45 -1.71
N VAL A 162 -13.79 -0.54 -1.31
CA VAL A 162 -14.83 -0.82 -0.31
C VAL A 162 -15.76 -1.93 -0.78
N ASP A 163 -16.17 -1.91 -2.04
CA ASP A 163 -17.00 -2.96 -2.63
C ASP A 163 -16.29 -4.32 -2.62
N GLU A 164 -14.97 -4.37 -2.85
CA GLU A 164 -14.17 -5.60 -2.69
C GLU A 164 -14.17 -6.09 -1.23
N VAL A 165 -13.91 -5.19 -0.27
CA VAL A 165 -13.91 -5.53 1.17
C VAL A 165 -15.27 -6.05 1.62
N MET A 166 -16.36 -5.45 1.13
CA MET A 166 -17.73 -5.82 1.47
C MET A 166 -18.24 -7.05 0.71
N GLY A 167 -17.49 -7.56 -0.27
CA GLY A 167 -17.94 -8.64 -1.16
C GLY A 167 -19.12 -8.23 -2.03
N TRP A 168 -19.18 -6.95 -2.41
CA TRP A 168 -20.22 -6.35 -3.23
C TRP A 168 -19.83 -6.19 -4.70
N ALA A 169 -18.53 -6.33 -5.01
CA ALA A 169 -18.03 -6.41 -6.37
C ALA A 169 -18.73 -7.54 -7.14
N GLU A 170 -19.29 -7.21 -8.31
CA GLU A 170 -19.95 -8.18 -9.22
C GLU A 170 -18.95 -9.00 -10.03
#